data_AF-A0A8H8A2B0-F1
#
_entry.id   AF-A0A8H8A2B0-F1
#
_cell.length_a   1.000
_cell.length_b   1.000
_cell.length_c   1.000
_cell.angle_alpha   90.00
_cell.angle_beta   90.00
_cell.angle_gamma   90.00
#
_symmetry.space_group_name_H-M   'P 1'
#
loop_
_entity.id
_entity.type
_entity.pdbx_description
1 polymer ?
#
loop_
_entity_poly.entity_id
_entity_poly.type
_entity_poly.pdbx_seq_one_letter_code
_entity_poly.pdbx_strand_id
1 'polypeptide(L)'
;MHLSPKELDKLLLHNVGALAQKRLARGVSLNCAEATALLASVLVELIRDGKHSVAELMDLGKRILGRRHVMPDVCHTLLEVQVEGTFPDGSKLVTVHEPLSDLALALYGSFLPVPDLSLFPPPVDEQKPEDAPGAVVVRQGSITLVADRKRYKLKVTNSGDRPIQVIGSHYHFIETNASLSFDRELAYGRRLDIAAVRFEPGDTKTVSLVDIGGKRVISGGNKLASGAVDRQLYADMFGPTVGDRVRLGDTALWLEVEKDFTVYGDECKFGGGKVLREGMGQATSATDAESLDLIITNCLIVDYTGIYKVSPNVLDVVVTADIGIKNGFIQGIGKGGNPDVMDGVDPKMITGVTTEVLAGEGLIITAGAIDAHVHYICPQICDEVRTKPFSSLVRTGSNLGPLTVVSDNQAISSGITTLIGGGTGPNTGTKATTCTPGDRHIRMMLQATDDIPLNFGFTGKGNASDPAGLKSQIRAGAIGLKVS
;
A
#
# COMPACT_ATOMS: atom_id res chain seq x y z
N MET A 1 33.67 18.29 1.05
CA MET A 1 33.28 17.04 0.34
C MET A 1 32.15 17.40 -0.60
N HIS A 2 32.14 16.95 -1.85
CA HIS A 2 31.06 17.24 -2.79
C HIS A 2 29.96 16.17 -2.68
N LEU A 3 29.28 16.14 -1.53
CA LEU A 3 28.28 15.12 -1.23
C LEU A 3 27.03 15.33 -2.09
N SER A 4 26.61 14.27 -2.78
CA SER A 4 25.30 14.19 -3.42
C SER A 4 24.18 13.96 -2.39
N PRO A 5 22.91 14.23 -2.72
CA PRO A 5 21.78 13.94 -1.82
C PRO A 5 21.76 12.49 -1.33
N LYS A 6 22.00 11.52 -2.24
CA LYS A 6 22.09 10.08 -1.88
C LYS A 6 23.14 9.80 -0.80
N GLU A 7 24.27 10.51 -0.79
CA GLU A 7 25.32 10.32 0.23
C GLU A 7 24.95 10.95 1.58
N LEU A 8 24.19 12.05 1.57
CA LEU A 8 23.61 12.64 2.79
C LEU A 8 22.54 11.70 3.40
N ASP A 9 21.67 11.13 2.57
CA ASP A 9 20.67 10.13 3.00
C ASP A 9 21.35 8.90 3.63
N LYS A 10 22.44 8.42 3.04
CA LYS A 10 23.23 7.28 3.55
C LYS A 10 23.96 7.62 4.84
N LEU A 11 24.42 8.86 5.01
CA LEU A 11 25.01 9.33 6.28
C LEU A 11 23.95 9.40 7.40
N LEU A 12 22.73 9.85 7.10
CA LEU A 12 21.62 9.81 8.05
C LEU A 12 21.25 8.38 8.42
N LEU A 13 21.15 7.47 7.44
CA LEU A 13 20.90 6.05 7.66
C LEU A 13 21.96 5.41 8.57
N HIS A 14 23.25 5.66 8.31
CA HIS A 14 24.36 5.20 9.16
C HIS A 14 24.25 5.77 10.59
N ASN A 15 23.88 7.05 10.76
CA ASN A 15 23.70 7.64 12.10
C ASN A 15 22.58 6.96 12.90
N VAL A 16 21.47 6.57 12.26
CA VAL A 16 20.38 5.82 12.90
C VAL A 16 20.81 4.36 13.17
N GLY A 17 21.55 3.74 12.26
CA GLY A 17 22.15 2.41 12.47
C GLY A 17 23.12 2.38 13.65
N ALA A 18 24.05 3.34 13.74
CA ALA A 18 24.97 3.49 14.86
C ALA A 18 24.27 3.83 16.19
N LEU A 19 23.10 4.49 16.14
CA LEU A 19 22.23 4.65 17.31
C LEU A 19 21.61 3.30 17.73
N ALA A 20 21.08 2.53 16.78
CA ALA A 20 20.54 1.19 17.05
C ALA A 20 21.61 0.22 17.59
N GLN A 21 22.83 0.23 17.05
CA GLN A 21 23.97 -0.54 17.57
C GLN A 21 24.30 -0.18 19.03
N LYS A 22 24.28 1.11 19.39
CA LYS A 22 24.45 1.57 20.79
C LYS A 22 23.29 1.15 21.71
N ARG A 23 22.08 0.94 21.16
CA ARG A 23 20.91 0.43 21.90
C ARG A 23 20.97 -1.09 22.07
N LEU A 24 21.46 -1.81 21.06
CA LEU A 24 21.71 -3.25 21.12
C LEU A 24 22.84 -3.60 22.12
N ALA A 25 23.97 -2.87 22.08
CA ALA A 25 25.13 -3.09 22.95
C ALA A 25 24.86 -2.88 24.46
N ARG A 26 23.73 -2.26 24.82
CA ARG A 26 23.25 -2.11 26.21
C ARG A 26 22.11 -3.08 26.57
N GLY A 27 21.81 -4.07 25.73
CA GLY A 27 20.77 -5.08 25.98
C GLY A 27 19.33 -4.66 25.70
N VAL A 28 19.08 -3.60 24.92
CA VAL A 28 17.70 -3.22 24.56
C VAL A 28 17.24 -3.95 23.30
N SER A 29 16.10 -4.64 23.39
CA SER A 29 15.39 -5.21 22.25
C SER A 29 14.92 -4.12 21.28
N LEU A 30 15.31 -4.24 20.02
CA LEU A 30 15.09 -3.21 18.99
C LEU A 30 13.67 -3.25 18.40
N ASN A 31 13.11 -2.08 18.11
CA ASN A 31 11.87 -1.96 17.32
C ASN A 31 12.14 -2.12 15.80
N CYS A 32 11.07 -2.11 14.99
CA CYS A 32 11.19 -2.36 13.55
C CYS A 32 12.07 -1.33 12.81
N ALA A 33 12.00 -0.04 13.18
CA ALA A 33 12.81 1.00 12.56
C ALA A 33 14.29 0.89 12.95
N GLU A 34 14.57 0.59 14.21
CA GLU A 34 15.93 0.36 14.72
C GLU A 34 16.56 -0.89 14.08
N ALA A 35 15.81 -1.98 13.96
CA ALA A 35 16.26 -3.21 13.31
C ALA A 35 16.57 -2.98 11.83
N THR A 36 15.67 -2.30 11.10
CA THR A 36 15.87 -1.93 9.69
C THR A 36 17.12 -1.06 9.50
N ALA A 37 17.30 -0.03 10.34
CA ALA A 37 18.44 0.87 10.25
C ALA A 37 19.77 0.18 10.60
N LEU A 38 19.79 -0.71 11.60
CA LEU A 38 20.98 -1.50 11.94
C LEU A 38 21.36 -2.43 10.78
N LEU A 39 20.39 -3.20 10.26
CA LEU A 39 20.60 -4.11 9.11
C LEU A 39 21.17 -3.35 7.90
N ALA A 40 20.50 -2.27 7.49
CA ALA A 40 20.92 -1.48 6.33
C ALA A 40 22.29 -0.79 6.54
N SER A 41 22.61 -0.34 7.76
CA SER A 41 23.91 0.26 8.07
C SER A 41 25.05 -0.77 8.05
N VAL A 42 24.88 -1.94 8.70
CA VAL A 42 25.89 -3.00 8.71
C VAL A 42 26.15 -3.53 7.28
N LEU A 43 25.09 -3.68 6.47
CA LEU A 43 25.24 -4.02 5.05
C LEU A 43 26.05 -2.98 4.29
N VAL A 44 25.80 -1.67 4.50
CA VAL A 44 26.58 -0.60 3.84
C VAL A 44 28.06 -0.64 4.23
N GLU A 45 28.41 -0.93 5.49
CA GLU A 45 29.80 -1.11 5.90
C GLU A 45 30.44 -2.35 5.25
N LEU A 46 29.74 -3.49 5.20
CA LEU A 46 30.24 -4.71 4.55
C LEU A 46 30.42 -4.53 3.03
N ILE A 47 29.54 -3.76 2.37
CA ILE A 47 29.68 -3.35 0.96
C ILE A 47 30.90 -2.43 0.79
N ARG A 48 31.06 -1.44 1.69
CA ARG A 48 32.18 -0.49 1.67
C ARG A 48 33.53 -1.18 1.81
N ASP A 49 33.59 -2.27 2.57
CA ASP A 49 34.79 -3.07 2.79
C ASP A 49 35.16 -3.95 1.57
N GLY A 50 34.22 -4.15 0.62
CA GLY A 50 34.47 -4.70 -0.72
C GLY A 50 34.83 -6.19 -0.79
N LYS A 51 34.68 -6.93 0.33
CA LYS A 51 35.11 -8.33 0.48
C LYS A 51 34.07 -9.38 0.07
N HIS A 52 32.82 -8.97 -0.11
CA HIS A 52 31.68 -9.88 -0.27
C HIS A 52 30.88 -9.58 -1.54
N SER A 53 30.42 -10.64 -2.21
CA SER A 53 29.44 -10.53 -3.29
C SER A 53 28.04 -10.17 -2.77
N VAL A 54 27.16 -9.71 -3.67
CA VAL A 54 25.74 -9.44 -3.35
C VAL A 54 25.08 -10.68 -2.71
N ALA A 55 25.33 -11.89 -3.25
CA ALA A 55 24.76 -13.13 -2.73
C ALA A 55 25.24 -13.47 -1.32
N GLU A 56 26.53 -13.29 -1.02
CA GLU A 56 27.05 -13.43 0.35
C GLU A 56 26.38 -12.44 1.30
N LEU A 57 26.17 -11.19 0.88
CA LEU A 57 25.55 -10.17 1.73
C LEU A 57 24.05 -10.44 1.97
N MET A 58 23.36 -11.11 1.05
CA MET A 58 21.99 -11.60 1.28
C MET A 58 21.94 -12.68 2.38
N ASP A 59 22.98 -13.52 2.51
CA ASP A 59 23.05 -14.59 3.52
C ASP A 59 23.75 -14.19 4.83
N LEU A 60 24.72 -13.27 4.79
CA LEU A 60 25.30 -12.62 5.96
C LEU A 60 24.28 -11.67 6.59
N GLY A 61 23.54 -10.93 5.77
CA GLY A 61 22.49 -10.01 6.18
C GLY A 61 21.41 -10.65 7.04
N LYS A 62 21.06 -11.91 6.74
CA LYS A 62 20.19 -12.73 7.60
C LYS A 62 20.75 -12.80 9.00
N ARG A 63 22.02 -13.23 9.13
CA ARG A 63 22.68 -13.54 10.41
C ARG A 63 22.88 -12.33 11.33
N ILE A 64 22.50 -11.11 10.96
CA ILE A 64 22.75 -9.92 11.77
C ILE A 64 21.83 -9.84 13.00
N LEU A 65 20.54 -10.23 12.92
CA LEU A 65 19.58 -10.04 14.02
C LEU A 65 18.77 -11.29 14.39
N GLY A 66 18.81 -11.66 15.67
CA GLY A 66 18.02 -12.74 16.23
C GLY A 66 16.67 -12.29 16.77
N ARG A 67 15.69 -13.21 16.80
CA ARG A 67 14.37 -12.98 17.43
C ARG A 67 14.42 -12.50 18.89
N ARG A 68 15.51 -12.78 19.61
CA ARG A 68 15.76 -12.30 20.99
C ARG A 68 16.23 -10.84 21.09
N HIS A 69 16.72 -10.27 19.98
CA HIS A 69 17.35 -8.94 19.93
C HIS A 69 16.39 -7.86 19.42
N VAL A 70 15.17 -8.25 19.03
CA VAL A 70 14.08 -7.40 18.55
C VAL A 70 12.86 -7.53 19.46
N MET A 71 11.91 -6.60 19.36
CA MET A 71 10.58 -6.75 19.94
C MET A 71 9.77 -7.84 19.20
N PRO A 72 8.87 -8.59 19.86
CA PRO A 72 8.15 -9.72 19.25
C PRO A 72 7.49 -9.39 17.91
N ASP A 73 6.78 -8.26 17.85
CA ASP A 73 6.07 -7.76 16.67
C ASP A 73 6.95 -7.61 15.42
N VAL A 74 8.24 -7.30 15.61
CA VAL A 74 9.21 -7.09 14.53
C VAL A 74 9.43 -8.36 13.71
N CYS A 75 9.27 -9.54 14.32
CA CYS A 75 9.36 -10.81 13.62
C CYS A 75 8.22 -11.03 12.61
N HIS A 76 7.13 -10.25 12.70
CA HIS A 76 5.99 -10.31 11.78
C HIS A 76 5.96 -9.12 10.80
N THR A 77 6.51 -7.96 11.18
CA THR A 77 6.54 -6.78 10.29
C THR A 77 7.77 -6.70 9.39
N LEU A 78 8.93 -7.23 9.82
CA LEU A 78 10.21 -7.04 9.12
C LEU A 78 10.53 -8.18 8.14
N LEU A 79 9.78 -8.21 7.04
CA LEU A 79 9.82 -9.27 6.02
C LEU A 79 11.04 -9.18 5.10
N GLU A 80 11.40 -7.96 4.69
CA GLU A 80 12.60 -7.70 3.89
C GLU A 80 13.27 -6.38 4.29
N VAL A 81 14.60 -6.30 4.09
CA VAL A 81 15.36 -5.05 4.14
C VAL A 81 16.14 -4.88 2.84
N GLN A 82 15.88 -3.76 2.16
CA GLN A 82 16.47 -3.41 0.87
C GLN A 82 17.45 -2.25 1.03
N VAL A 83 18.68 -2.39 0.52
CA VAL A 83 19.69 -1.32 0.58
C VAL A 83 20.59 -1.29 -0.65
N GLU A 84 20.63 -0.13 -1.34
CA GLU A 84 21.65 0.16 -2.35
C GLU A 84 23.00 0.47 -1.69
N GLY A 85 24.11 -0.05 -2.22
CA GLY A 85 25.47 0.33 -1.83
C GLY A 85 26.43 0.31 -3.02
N THR A 86 27.55 1.03 -2.90
CA THR A 86 28.56 1.14 -3.95
C THR A 86 29.65 0.10 -3.76
N PHE A 87 29.57 -0.98 -4.53
CA PHE A 87 30.59 -2.03 -4.61
C PHE A 87 31.77 -1.56 -5.48
N PRO A 88 32.91 -2.29 -5.48
CA PRO A 88 34.00 -2.05 -6.44
C PRO A 88 33.58 -2.13 -7.92
N ASP A 89 32.46 -2.79 -8.23
CA ASP A 89 31.88 -2.89 -9.58
C ASP A 89 30.61 -2.01 -9.76
N GLY A 90 30.47 -0.97 -8.95
CA GLY A 90 29.39 0.03 -9.01
C GLY A 90 28.24 -0.20 -8.03
N SER A 91 27.17 0.60 -8.15
CA SER A 91 26.01 0.50 -7.25
C SER A 91 25.20 -0.78 -7.52
N LYS A 92 24.91 -1.55 -6.46
CA LYS A 92 24.00 -2.70 -6.48
C LYS A 92 22.99 -2.61 -5.35
N LEU A 93 21.83 -3.24 -5.55
CA LEU A 93 20.82 -3.48 -4.51
C LEU A 93 21.13 -4.81 -3.79
N VAL A 94 21.10 -4.79 -2.46
CA VAL A 94 21.06 -6.00 -1.62
C VAL A 94 19.69 -6.08 -0.96
N THR A 95 19.05 -7.24 -1.02
CA THR A 95 17.78 -7.54 -0.34
C THR A 95 17.98 -8.69 0.64
N VAL A 96 17.68 -8.47 1.91
CA VAL A 96 17.73 -9.48 2.96
C VAL A 96 16.31 -9.92 3.30
N HIS A 97 16.09 -11.24 3.35
CA HIS A 97 14.83 -11.86 3.78
C HIS A 97 15.08 -12.77 4.99
N GLU A 98 14.25 -12.69 6.02
CA GLU A 98 14.24 -13.53 7.24
C GLU A 98 15.56 -13.60 8.05
N PRO A 99 15.70 -12.84 9.16
CA PRO A 99 16.95 -12.78 9.91
C PRO A 99 17.15 -13.89 10.98
N LEU A 100 18.42 -14.20 11.23
CA LEU A 100 19.00 -15.19 12.14
C LEU A 100 20.07 -14.51 13.04
N SER A 101 20.52 -15.17 14.11
CA SER A 101 21.26 -14.49 15.20
C SER A 101 22.80 -14.62 15.18
N ASP A 102 23.51 -13.51 14.97
CA ASP A 102 24.94 -13.31 15.30
C ASP A 102 25.20 -11.85 15.72
N LEU A 103 25.49 -11.65 17.01
CA LEU A 103 25.75 -10.32 17.59
C LEU A 103 27.11 -9.72 17.16
N ALA A 104 28.08 -10.53 16.73
CA ALA A 104 29.37 -10.03 16.25
C ALA A 104 29.21 -9.35 14.88
N LEU A 105 28.31 -9.86 14.03
CA LEU A 105 27.89 -9.16 12.80
C LEU A 105 27.06 -7.91 13.11
N ALA A 106 26.15 -7.96 14.08
CA ALA A 106 25.30 -6.83 14.45
C ALA A 106 26.09 -5.55 14.84
N LEU A 107 27.25 -5.73 15.46
CA LEU A 107 28.13 -4.65 15.91
C LEU A 107 29.36 -4.43 15.01
N TYR A 108 29.36 -5.01 13.81
CA TYR A 108 30.41 -4.77 12.80
C TYR A 108 30.58 -3.27 12.51
N GLY A 109 31.83 -2.84 12.31
CA GLY A 109 32.21 -1.42 12.13
C GLY A 109 32.08 -0.51 13.35
N SER A 110 31.30 -0.89 14.38
CA SER A 110 30.93 0.01 15.49
C SER A 110 32.00 0.19 16.58
N PHE A 111 32.94 -0.77 16.68
CA PHE A 111 33.91 -0.91 17.78
C PHE A 111 33.29 -1.00 19.20
N LEU A 112 31.98 -1.29 19.30
CA LEU A 112 31.30 -1.51 20.57
C LEU A 112 31.58 -2.91 21.13
N PRO A 113 31.60 -3.09 22.47
CA PRO A 113 31.69 -4.42 23.07
C PRO A 113 30.45 -5.25 22.74
N VAL A 114 30.64 -6.54 22.47
CA VAL A 114 29.52 -7.47 22.23
C VAL A 114 28.79 -7.74 23.56
N PRO A 115 27.48 -7.49 23.66
CA PRO A 115 26.71 -7.73 24.88
C PRO A 115 26.53 -9.23 25.13
N ASP A 116 26.46 -9.62 26.39
CA ASP A 116 26.18 -11.01 26.76
C ASP A 116 24.72 -11.39 26.49
N LEU A 117 24.49 -12.64 26.05
CA LEU A 117 23.17 -13.16 25.69
C LEU A 117 22.21 -13.31 26.89
N SER A 118 22.66 -13.12 28.13
CA SER A 118 21.81 -13.03 29.32
C SER A 118 21.13 -11.68 29.52
N LEU A 119 21.60 -10.61 28.87
CA LEU A 119 21.00 -9.26 28.97
C LEU A 119 19.66 -9.15 28.25
N PHE A 120 19.46 -9.97 27.21
CA PHE A 120 18.18 -10.07 26.51
C PHE A 120 17.31 -11.13 27.20
N PRO A 121 16.01 -10.87 27.47
CA PRO A 121 15.13 -11.90 28.00
C PRO A 121 15.06 -13.12 27.04
N PRO A 122 14.63 -14.30 27.52
CA PRO A 122 14.13 -15.34 26.62
C PRO A 122 12.94 -14.78 25.83
N PRO A 123 12.69 -15.25 24.60
CA PRO A 123 11.47 -14.86 23.91
C PRO A 123 10.28 -15.36 24.73
N VAL A 124 9.26 -14.50 24.89
CA VAL A 124 7.96 -14.94 25.42
C VAL A 124 7.37 -15.94 24.42
N ASP A 125 6.61 -16.92 24.92
CA ASP A 125 5.97 -17.96 24.10
C ASP A 125 5.22 -17.38 22.90
N GLU A 126 5.13 -18.18 21.84
CA GLU A 126 4.69 -17.80 20.50
C GLU A 126 3.50 -16.83 20.50
N GLN A 127 3.79 -15.56 20.20
CA GLN A 127 2.80 -14.63 19.67
C GLN A 127 2.20 -15.31 18.44
N LYS A 128 0.95 -15.75 18.55
CA LYS A 128 0.30 -16.49 17.47
C LYS A 128 0.16 -15.56 16.25
N PRO A 129 0.00 -16.10 15.02
CA PRO A 129 -0.30 -15.27 13.85
C PRO A 129 -1.54 -14.38 14.00
N GLU A 130 -2.52 -14.77 14.84
CA GLU A 130 -3.69 -13.97 15.22
C GLU A 130 -3.36 -12.76 16.14
N ASP A 131 -2.25 -12.80 16.86
CA ASP A 131 -1.80 -11.75 17.81
C ASP A 131 -0.71 -10.82 17.23
N ALA A 132 -0.41 -10.91 15.93
CA ALA A 132 0.50 -9.99 15.24
C ALA A 132 -0.17 -8.63 14.89
N PRO A 133 0.59 -7.54 14.75
CA PRO A 133 0.02 -6.26 14.30
C PRO A 133 -0.47 -6.34 12.84
N GLY A 134 -1.66 -5.81 12.56
CA GLY A 134 -2.25 -5.87 11.21
C GLY A 134 -2.66 -7.29 10.76
N ALA A 135 -2.75 -8.26 11.67
CA ALA A 135 -3.12 -9.63 11.37
C ALA A 135 -4.50 -9.75 10.71
N VAL A 136 -4.62 -10.68 9.76
CA VAL A 136 -5.88 -11.04 9.09
C VAL A 136 -6.30 -12.43 9.56
N VAL A 137 -7.39 -12.51 10.31
CA VAL A 137 -8.00 -13.76 10.76
C VAL A 137 -9.12 -14.12 9.81
N VAL A 138 -8.85 -15.04 8.89
CA VAL A 138 -9.83 -15.50 7.91
C VAL A 138 -10.80 -16.51 8.53
N ARG A 139 -12.05 -16.52 8.04
CA ARG A 139 -13.01 -17.57 8.38
C ARG A 139 -12.62 -18.89 7.72
N GLN A 140 -12.67 -20.01 8.44
CA GLN A 140 -12.42 -21.32 7.83
C GLN A 140 -13.49 -21.67 6.77
N GLY A 141 -13.04 -21.90 5.54
CA GLY A 141 -13.86 -22.26 4.39
C GLY A 141 -13.13 -21.96 3.07
N SER A 142 -13.53 -22.63 1.98
CA SER A 142 -13.02 -22.35 0.63
C SER A 142 -13.95 -21.40 -0.13
N ILE A 143 -13.37 -20.53 -0.96
CA ILE A 143 -14.14 -19.67 -1.86
C ILE A 143 -14.29 -20.39 -3.20
N THR A 144 -15.53 -20.55 -3.65
CA THR A 144 -15.85 -21.05 -5.00
C THR A 144 -15.91 -19.85 -5.96
N LEU A 145 -14.79 -19.59 -6.63
CA LEU A 145 -14.73 -18.61 -7.71
C LEU A 145 -15.69 -19.02 -8.86
N VAL A 146 -16.37 -18.04 -9.47
CA VAL A 146 -17.23 -18.18 -10.68
C VAL A 146 -18.11 -19.46 -10.69
N ALA A 147 -19.09 -19.54 -9.79
CA ALA A 147 -19.92 -20.74 -9.61
C ALA A 147 -20.80 -21.12 -10.82
N ASP A 148 -21.36 -20.12 -11.52
CA ASP A 148 -22.46 -20.35 -12.49
C ASP A 148 -22.04 -20.59 -13.96
N ARG A 149 -20.73 -20.57 -14.28
CA ARG A 149 -20.24 -20.65 -15.67
C ARG A 149 -19.81 -22.08 -16.07
N LYS A 150 -20.05 -22.45 -17.34
CA LYS A 150 -19.72 -23.77 -17.89
C LYS A 150 -18.20 -23.94 -18.08
N ARG A 151 -17.74 -25.18 -17.94
CA ARG A 151 -16.31 -25.56 -17.95
C ARG A 151 -16.01 -26.57 -19.05
N TYR A 152 -14.91 -26.37 -19.75
CA TYR A 152 -14.40 -27.22 -20.83
C TYR A 152 -12.96 -27.62 -20.52
N LYS A 153 -12.58 -28.89 -20.76
CA LYS A 153 -11.18 -29.34 -20.62
C LYS A 153 -10.56 -29.53 -21.99
N LEU A 154 -9.41 -28.91 -22.21
CA LEU A 154 -8.78 -28.80 -23.53
C LEU A 154 -7.29 -29.14 -23.41
N LYS A 155 -6.78 -30.01 -24.29
CA LYS A 155 -5.39 -30.45 -24.32
C LYS A 155 -4.57 -29.54 -25.24
N VAL A 156 -3.46 -29.03 -24.74
CA VAL A 156 -2.66 -27.97 -25.36
C VAL A 156 -1.19 -28.40 -25.42
N THR A 157 -0.59 -28.33 -26.60
CA THR A 157 0.81 -28.72 -26.86
C THR A 157 1.62 -27.53 -27.35
N ASN A 158 2.82 -27.30 -26.80
CA ASN A 158 3.75 -26.29 -27.30
C ASN A 158 4.65 -26.87 -28.40
N SER A 159 4.42 -26.43 -29.64
CA SER A 159 5.22 -26.77 -30.82
C SER A 159 6.35 -25.75 -31.09
N GLY A 160 6.56 -24.79 -30.19
CA GLY A 160 7.57 -23.73 -30.33
C GLY A 160 8.96 -24.11 -29.82
N ASP A 161 9.94 -23.30 -30.24
CA ASP A 161 11.36 -23.38 -29.88
C ASP A 161 11.70 -22.75 -28.51
N ARG A 162 10.74 -22.06 -27.89
CA ARG A 162 10.90 -21.27 -26.66
C ARG A 162 9.81 -21.60 -25.62
N PRO A 163 10.06 -21.35 -24.33
CA PRO A 163 9.03 -21.45 -23.30
C PRO A 163 7.89 -20.47 -23.58
N ILE A 164 6.68 -21.00 -23.78
CA ILE A 164 5.47 -20.20 -23.94
C ILE A 164 4.75 -20.19 -22.60
N GLN A 165 4.85 -19.06 -21.89
CA GLN A 165 4.02 -18.81 -20.73
C GLN A 165 2.75 -18.09 -21.17
N VAL A 166 1.60 -18.72 -21.00
CA VAL A 166 0.29 -18.08 -21.09
C VAL A 166 0.05 -17.38 -19.75
N ILE A 167 0.56 -16.14 -19.65
CA ILE A 167 0.68 -15.40 -18.37
C ILE A 167 -0.63 -14.73 -17.96
N GLY A 168 -1.33 -15.26 -16.94
CA GLY A 168 -2.28 -14.54 -16.08
C GLY A 168 -3.78 -14.79 -16.28
N SER A 169 -4.64 -13.91 -15.74
CA SER A 169 -6.10 -14.11 -15.66
C SER A 169 -7.02 -13.45 -16.74
N HIS A 170 -6.62 -12.46 -17.56
CA HIS A 170 -7.52 -11.93 -18.63
C HIS A 170 -7.00 -11.76 -20.13
N TYR A 171 -6.26 -12.65 -20.84
CA TYR A 171 -5.87 -12.62 -22.32
C TYR A 171 -6.27 -13.89 -23.18
N HIS A 172 -6.71 -13.77 -24.45
CA HIS A 172 -7.67 -14.75 -25.00
C HIS A 172 -7.09 -16.11 -25.35
N PHE A 173 -7.83 -17.20 -25.05
CA PHE A 173 -7.28 -18.52 -25.32
C PHE A 173 -7.13 -18.81 -26.82
N ILE A 174 -8.10 -18.38 -27.64
CA ILE A 174 -7.96 -18.34 -29.09
C ILE A 174 -6.83 -17.41 -29.57
N GLU A 175 -6.60 -16.29 -28.88
CA GLU A 175 -5.52 -15.33 -29.17
C GLU A 175 -4.13 -15.80 -28.72
N THR A 176 -4.01 -16.98 -28.10
CA THR A 176 -2.68 -17.45 -27.68
C THR A 176 -1.75 -17.73 -28.87
N ASN A 177 -0.45 -17.58 -28.59
CA ASN A 177 0.66 -17.71 -29.54
C ASN A 177 0.46 -18.89 -30.50
N ALA A 178 0.60 -18.64 -31.81
CA ALA A 178 0.38 -19.61 -32.88
C ALA A 178 1.20 -20.91 -32.75
N SER A 179 2.31 -20.89 -32.00
CA SER A 179 3.10 -22.08 -31.67
C SER A 179 2.44 -23.02 -30.65
N LEU A 180 1.32 -22.65 -30.01
CA LEU A 180 0.49 -23.55 -29.22
C LEU A 180 -0.55 -24.23 -30.12
N SER A 181 -0.50 -25.57 -30.16
CA SER A 181 -1.44 -26.41 -30.88
C SER A 181 -2.54 -26.92 -29.95
N PHE A 182 -3.79 -26.58 -30.28
CA PHE A 182 -5.02 -26.91 -29.54
C PHE A 182 -6.26 -26.60 -30.41
N ASP A 183 -7.43 -27.07 -29.99
CA ASP A 183 -8.71 -26.76 -30.64
C ASP A 183 -9.10 -25.28 -30.42
N ARG A 184 -9.07 -24.49 -31.50
CA ARG A 184 -9.37 -23.06 -31.47
C ARG A 184 -10.87 -22.73 -31.51
N GLU A 185 -11.72 -23.62 -32.02
CA GLU A 185 -13.18 -23.43 -31.97
C GLU A 185 -13.70 -23.65 -30.55
N LEU A 186 -13.19 -24.68 -29.86
CA LEU A 186 -13.45 -24.89 -28.44
C LEU A 186 -12.78 -23.85 -27.52
N ALA A 187 -11.95 -22.95 -28.06
CA ALA A 187 -11.36 -21.81 -27.36
C ALA A 187 -12.02 -20.45 -27.67
N TYR A 188 -12.96 -20.39 -28.62
CA TYR A 188 -13.67 -19.15 -28.96
C TYR A 188 -14.61 -18.73 -27.82
N GLY A 189 -14.67 -17.43 -27.53
CA GLY A 189 -15.46 -16.89 -26.40
C GLY A 189 -15.01 -17.38 -25.01
N ARG A 190 -13.83 -18.02 -24.92
CA ARG A 190 -13.37 -18.72 -23.71
C ARG A 190 -12.00 -18.31 -23.23
N ARG A 191 -11.90 -18.42 -21.91
CA ARG A 191 -10.86 -17.93 -21.02
C ARG A 191 -10.45 -19.11 -20.10
N LEU A 192 -9.21 -19.21 -19.61
CA LEU A 192 -8.75 -20.41 -18.89
C LEU A 192 -9.29 -20.52 -17.42
N ASP A 193 -8.69 -21.33 -16.53
CA ASP A 193 -9.21 -21.60 -15.16
C ASP A 193 -8.23 -21.54 -13.93
N ILE A 194 -6.92 -21.19 -14.07
CA ILE A 194 -5.91 -21.09 -12.96
C ILE A 194 -5.16 -19.73 -12.84
N ALA A 195 -3.85 -19.64 -12.55
CA ALA A 195 -3.16 -18.33 -12.31
C ALA A 195 -2.12 -17.91 -13.37
N ALA A 196 -1.37 -18.87 -13.91
CA ALA A 196 -0.67 -18.82 -15.20
C ALA A 196 -0.45 -20.26 -15.68
N VAL A 197 -0.19 -20.48 -16.97
CA VAL A 197 0.31 -21.79 -17.45
C VAL A 197 1.60 -21.58 -18.21
N ARG A 198 2.67 -22.22 -17.73
CA ARG A 198 3.96 -22.27 -18.43
C ARG A 198 4.06 -23.58 -19.19
N PHE A 199 4.29 -23.50 -20.49
CA PHE A 199 4.61 -24.63 -21.36
C PHE A 199 6.06 -24.51 -21.80
N GLU A 200 6.89 -25.49 -21.48
CA GLU A 200 8.23 -25.60 -22.07
C GLU A 200 8.14 -26.11 -23.53
N PRO A 201 9.20 -26.04 -24.35
CA PRO A 201 9.20 -26.63 -25.71
C PRO A 201 8.79 -28.12 -25.69
N GLY A 202 7.82 -28.51 -26.52
CA GLY A 202 7.29 -29.88 -26.57
C GLY A 202 6.31 -30.27 -25.44
N ASP A 203 6.16 -29.43 -24.42
CA ASP A 203 5.30 -29.69 -23.26
C ASP A 203 3.82 -29.75 -23.67
N THR A 204 3.06 -30.62 -23.00
CA THR A 204 1.65 -30.89 -23.32
C THR A 204 0.82 -31.00 -22.03
N LYS A 205 -0.03 -30.00 -21.79
CA LYS A 205 -0.85 -29.89 -20.57
C LYS A 205 -2.33 -29.85 -20.93
N THR A 206 -3.17 -30.43 -20.06
CA THR A 206 -4.62 -30.26 -20.14
C THR A 206 -5.00 -29.09 -19.26
N VAL A 207 -5.70 -28.12 -19.82
CA VAL A 207 -6.18 -26.91 -19.14
C VAL A 207 -7.71 -26.92 -19.09
N SER A 208 -8.28 -26.34 -18.04
CA SER A 208 -9.71 -26.00 -18.02
C SER A 208 -9.91 -24.60 -18.60
N LEU A 209 -11.05 -24.39 -19.28
CA LEU A 209 -11.55 -23.13 -19.80
C LEU A 209 -12.98 -22.86 -19.28
N VAL A 210 -13.33 -21.59 -19.10
CA VAL A 210 -14.66 -21.04 -18.78
C VAL A 210 -15.08 -19.98 -19.79
N ASP A 211 -16.39 -19.75 -19.91
CA ASP A 211 -16.95 -18.71 -20.80
C ASP A 211 -16.82 -17.28 -20.18
N ILE A 212 -16.78 -16.25 -21.03
CA ILE A 212 -16.72 -14.83 -20.62
C ILE A 212 -18.06 -14.26 -20.10
N GLY A 213 -17.98 -13.25 -19.23
CA GLY A 213 -19.12 -12.50 -18.69
C GLY A 213 -19.43 -11.24 -19.50
N GLY A 214 -20.20 -10.32 -18.90
CA GLY A 214 -20.49 -9.00 -19.44
C GLY A 214 -21.26 -9.04 -20.77
N LYS A 215 -20.99 -8.07 -21.65
CA LYS A 215 -21.58 -8.02 -23.00
C LYS A 215 -21.06 -9.13 -23.95
N ARG A 216 -20.05 -9.90 -23.54
CA ARG A 216 -19.35 -10.94 -24.32
C ARG A 216 -18.75 -10.44 -25.64
N VAL A 217 -18.31 -9.19 -25.67
CA VAL A 217 -17.63 -8.62 -26.84
C VAL A 217 -16.15 -9.00 -26.79
N ILE A 218 -15.63 -9.51 -27.91
CA ILE A 218 -14.24 -9.97 -28.03
C ILE A 218 -13.42 -8.88 -28.72
N SER A 219 -12.58 -8.20 -27.95
CA SER A 219 -11.51 -7.30 -28.41
C SER A 219 -10.31 -7.46 -27.47
N GLY A 220 -9.08 -7.43 -28.00
CA GLY A 220 -7.89 -7.77 -27.21
C GLY A 220 -8.00 -9.19 -26.62
N GLY A 221 -7.63 -9.40 -25.36
CA GLY A 221 -7.60 -10.74 -24.75
C GLY A 221 -8.52 -11.03 -23.52
N ASN A 222 -8.76 -12.33 -23.20
CA ASN A 222 -9.52 -12.96 -22.08
C ASN A 222 -8.90 -14.34 -21.51
N LYS A 223 -8.32 -14.47 -20.29
CA LYS A 223 -7.52 -15.66 -19.76
C LYS A 223 -8.21 -16.27 -18.49
N LEU A 224 -7.43 -16.79 -17.53
CA LEU A 224 -7.81 -17.65 -16.42
C LEU A 224 -8.76 -17.08 -15.34
N ALA A 225 -9.57 -17.94 -14.71
CA ALA A 225 -9.43 -18.31 -13.27
C ALA A 225 -10.76 -18.70 -12.59
N SER A 226 -10.89 -19.94 -12.12
CA SER A 226 -11.91 -20.33 -11.11
C SER A 226 -11.69 -21.71 -10.45
N GLY A 227 -10.52 -21.97 -9.86
CA GLY A 227 -10.35 -23.07 -8.89
C GLY A 227 -11.00 -22.76 -7.53
N ALA A 228 -11.19 -23.76 -6.68
CA ALA A 228 -11.48 -23.49 -5.27
C ALA A 228 -10.20 -22.97 -4.59
N VAL A 229 -10.27 -21.78 -4.00
CA VAL A 229 -9.14 -21.12 -3.33
C VAL A 229 -9.36 -21.16 -1.82
N ASP A 230 -8.30 -21.47 -1.07
CA ASP A 230 -8.30 -21.38 0.38
C ASP A 230 -8.34 -19.92 0.84
N ARG A 231 -9.13 -19.61 1.88
CA ARG A 231 -9.40 -18.22 2.27
C ARG A 231 -8.13 -17.45 2.66
N GLN A 232 -7.14 -18.11 3.25
CA GLN A 232 -5.86 -17.48 3.57
C GLN A 232 -5.12 -17.01 2.30
N LEU A 233 -5.05 -17.86 1.27
CA LEU A 233 -4.42 -17.52 0.00
C LEU A 233 -5.19 -16.44 -0.76
N TYR A 234 -6.53 -16.38 -0.62
CA TYR A 234 -7.33 -15.28 -1.17
C TYR A 234 -6.97 -13.95 -0.49
N ALA A 235 -6.93 -13.93 0.85
CA ALA A 235 -6.57 -12.74 1.63
C ALA A 235 -5.17 -12.21 1.29
N ASP A 236 -4.18 -13.10 1.15
CA ASP A 236 -2.82 -12.74 0.71
C ASP A 236 -2.75 -12.21 -0.74
N MET A 237 -3.67 -12.61 -1.62
CA MET A 237 -3.64 -12.27 -3.04
C MET A 237 -4.47 -11.03 -3.41
N PHE A 238 -5.57 -10.76 -2.71
CA PHE A 238 -6.54 -9.72 -3.07
C PHE A 238 -6.95 -8.81 -1.89
N GLY A 239 -6.62 -9.19 -0.65
CA GLY A 239 -7.17 -8.59 0.55
C GLY A 239 -8.34 -9.41 1.13
N PRO A 240 -8.76 -9.11 2.37
CA PRO A 240 -9.80 -9.85 3.08
C PRO A 240 -11.19 -9.61 2.48
N THR A 241 -12.07 -10.59 2.67
CA THR A 241 -13.44 -10.58 2.13
C THR A 241 -14.48 -10.95 3.19
N VAL A 242 -15.75 -11.03 2.82
CA VAL A 242 -16.90 -11.04 3.75
C VAL A 242 -16.74 -12.06 4.89
N GLY A 243 -16.78 -11.59 6.13
CA GLY A 243 -16.61 -12.37 7.35
C GLY A 243 -15.17 -12.73 7.73
N ASP A 244 -14.16 -12.20 7.05
CA ASP A 244 -12.78 -12.16 7.54
C ASP A 244 -12.56 -10.94 8.45
N ARG A 245 -11.60 -11.02 9.37
CA ARG A 245 -11.30 -9.97 10.34
C ARG A 245 -9.88 -9.43 10.21
N VAL A 246 -9.72 -8.13 10.49
CA VAL A 246 -8.43 -7.42 10.38
C VAL A 246 -8.17 -6.63 11.66
N ARG A 247 -6.96 -6.73 12.20
CA ARG A 247 -6.54 -5.96 13.38
C ARG A 247 -6.04 -4.58 13.00
N LEU A 248 -6.47 -3.54 13.72
CA LEU A 248 -5.96 -2.17 13.51
C LEU A 248 -4.60 -1.98 14.20
N GLY A 249 -3.53 -2.18 13.44
CA GLY A 249 -2.16 -2.01 13.94
C GLY A 249 -1.86 -2.96 15.10
N ASP A 250 -1.23 -2.44 16.15
CA ASP A 250 -0.94 -3.11 17.42
C ASP A 250 -2.11 -3.04 18.42
N THR A 251 -3.17 -2.29 18.13
CA THR A 251 -4.30 -2.08 19.05
C THR A 251 -5.12 -3.35 19.28
N ALA A 252 -5.99 -3.35 20.29
CA ALA A 252 -6.96 -4.43 20.53
C ALA A 252 -8.22 -4.36 19.63
N LEU A 253 -8.26 -3.46 18.65
CA LEU A 253 -9.43 -3.23 17.80
C LEU A 253 -9.43 -4.16 16.58
N TRP A 254 -10.58 -4.78 16.36
CA TRP A 254 -10.85 -5.67 15.23
C TRP A 254 -11.94 -5.10 14.33
N LEU A 255 -11.64 -5.09 13.04
CA LEU A 255 -12.56 -4.84 11.93
C LEU A 255 -13.09 -6.17 11.40
N GLU A 256 -14.33 -6.21 10.93
CA GLU A 256 -14.90 -7.35 10.19
C GLU A 256 -15.45 -6.86 8.84
N VAL A 257 -15.14 -7.60 7.76
CA VAL A 257 -15.61 -7.24 6.42
C VAL A 257 -17.08 -7.62 6.29
N GLU A 258 -17.97 -6.63 6.24
CA GLU A 258 -19.42 -6.85 6.13
C GLU A 258 -19.87 -7.06 4.69
N LYS A 259 -19.22 -6.37 3.74
CA LYS A 259 -19.62 -6.39 2.34
C LYS A 259 -18.41 -6.31 1.41
N ASP A 260 -18.46 -7.15 0.39
CA ASP A 260 -17.56 -7.10 -0.75
C ASP A 260 -18.39 -6.74 -2.00
N PHE A 261 -17.87 -5.84 -2.84
CA PHE A 261 -18.46 -5.48 -4.13
C PHE A 261 -17.77 -6.17 -5.31
N THR A 262 -16.67 -6.91 -5.08
CA THR A 262 -16.01 -7.70 -6.12
C THR A 262 -16.87 -8.89 -6.55
N VAL A 263 -16.57 -9.41 -7.75
CA VAL A 263 -17.15 -10.65 -8.27
C VAL A 263 -16.03 -11.68 -8.32
N TYR A 264 -16.10 -12.70 -7.45
CA TYR A 264 -15.03 -13.68 -7.25
C TYR A 264 -14.62 -14.39 -8.55
N GLY A 265 -13.41 -14.11 -9.04
CA GLY A 265 -12.80 -14.55 -10.29
C GLY A 265 -12.70 -13.49 -11.41
N ASP A 266 -13.28 -12.30 -11.22
CA ASP A 266 -13.20 -11.12 -12.09
C ASP A 266 -12.65 -9.87 -11.33
N GLU A 267 -11.75 -10.09 -10.35
CA GLU A 267 -11.08 -9.07 -9.52
C GLU A 267 -10.10 -8.20 -10.32
N CYS A 268 -10.06 -6.90 -10.02
CA CYS A 268 -9.21 -5.93 -10.73
C CYS A 268 -7.79 -5.92 -10.16
N LYS A 269 -6.85 -6.67 -10.77
CA LYS A 269 -5.43 -6.68 -10.37
C LYS A 269 -4.49 -6.20 -11.49
N PHE A 270 -3.63 -5.23 -11.20
CA PHE A 270 -2.64 -4.69 -12.13
C PHE A 270 -1.28 -5.41 -12.06
N GLY A 271 -0.40 -5.15 -13.04
CA GLY A 271 0.98 -5.62 -13.08
C GLY A 271 1.28 -6.65 -14.17
N GLY A 272 2.51 -7.17 -14.15
CA GLY A 272 3.10 -8.03 -15.19
C GLY A 272 2.22 -9.21 -15.60
N GLY A 273 1.44 -9.02 -16.66
CA GLY A 273 0.51 -10.03 -17.17
C GLY A 273 -0.68 -10.33 -16.27
N LYS A 274 -1.17 -9.40 -15.44
CA LYS A 274 -2.36 -9.62 -14.58
C LYS A 274 -3.69 -9.37 -15.34
N VAL A 275 -4.67 -8.69 -14.71
CA VAL A 275 -6.06 -8.55 -15.15
C VAL A 275 -6.30 -7.23 -15.91
N LEU A 276 -5.84 -6.11 -15.36
CA LEU A 276 -6.00 -4.79 -15.98
C LEU A 276 -4.96 -4.60 -17.09
N ARG A 277 -5.35 -4.91 -18.33
CA ARG A 277 -4.65 -4.63 -19.61
C ARG A 277 -5.68 -4.57 -20.76
N GLU A 278 -5.29 -4.11 -21.95
CA GLU A 278 -6.14 -3.96 -23.14
C GLU A 278 -6.98 -5.22 -23.51
N GLY A 279 -8.30 -5.04 -23.66
CA GLY A 279 -9.28 -6.09 -23.94
C GLY A 279 -9.69 -6.94 -22.74
N MET A 280 -8.96 -6.77 -21.63
CA MET A 280 -8.99 -7.62 -20.45
C MET A 280 -9.93 -6.97 -19.43
N GLY A 281 -9.48 -6.78 -18.18
CA GLY A 281 -10.14 -5.86 -17.27
C GLY A 281 -10.09 -4.39 -17.72
N GLN A 282 -9.27 -4.02 -18.72
CA GLN A 282 -9.25 -2.68 -19.32
C GLN A 282 -10.06 -2.68 -20.62
N ALA A 283 -11.03 -1.77 -20.76
CA ALA A 283 -11.86 -1.63 -21.94
C ALA A 283 -11.08 -1.03 -23.12
N THR A 284 -11.20 -1.64 -24.30
CA THR A 284 -10.50 -1.22 -25.54
C THR A 284 -11.18 -0.02 -26.22
N SER A 285 -12.50 0.10 -26.07
CA SER A 285 -13.36 1.06 -26.78
C SER A 285 -13.73 2.31 -25.99
N ALA A 286 -13.44 2.32 -24.68
CA ALA A 286 -13.83 3.42 -23.79
C ALA A 286 -13.04 4.69 -24.11
N THR A 287 -13.75 5.80 -24.32
CA THR A 287 -13.12 7.11 -24.52
C THR A 287 -12.64 7.69 -23.19
N ASP A 288 -11.80 8.72 -23.26
CA ASP A 288 -11.37 9.48 -22.08
C ASP A 288 -12.55 10.13 -21.33
N ALA A 289 -13.67 10.43 -22.00
CA ALA A 289 -14.90 10.91 -21.35
C ALA A 289 -15.57 9.85 -20.46
N GLU A 290 -15.44 8.57 -20.80
CA GLU A 290 -16.10 7.43 -20.15
C GLU A 290 -15.19 6.70 -19.15
N SER A 291 -13.88 6.74 -19.38
CA SER A 291 -12.85 6.08 -18.55
C SER A 291 -12.66 6.77 -17.20
N LEU A 292 -12.19 6.07 -16.18
CA LEU A 292 -11.65 6.67 -14.96
C LEU A 292 -10.25 7.29 -15.22
N ASP A 293 -9.86 8.29 -14.43
CA ASP A 293 -8.50 8.85 -14.48
C ASP A 293 -7.55 7.95 -13.66
N LEU A 294 -8.03 7.49 -12.50
CA LEU A 294 -7.33 6.61 -11.58
C LEU A 294 -8.35 5.64 -10.96
N ILE A 295 -7.99 4.35 -10.89
CA ILE A 295 -8.69 3.34 -10.09
C ILE A 295 -7.80 2.88 -8.93
N ILE A 296 -8.37 2.80 -7.72
CA ILE A 296 -7.74 2.13 -6.57
C ILE A 296 -8.42 0.78 -6.39
N THR A 297 -7.66 -0.31 -6.44
CA THR A 297 -8.22 -1.66 -6.65
C THR A 297 -8.22 -2.56 -5.42
N ASN A 298 -9.32 -3.29 -5.19
CA ASN A 298 -9.48 -4.25 -4.07
C ASN A 298 -9.13 -3.66 -2.69
N CYS A 299 -9.49 -2.39 -2.46
CA CYS A 299 -9.12 -1.68 -1.25
C CYS A 299 -10.09 -1.95 -0.10
N LEU A 300 -9.59 -1.86 1.13
CA LEU A 300 -10.34 -2.12 2.34
C LEU A 300 -10.81 -0.80 2.97
N ILE A 301 -12.04 -0.40 2.67
CA ILE A 301 -12.57 0.93 3.01
C ILE A 301 -13.11 0.95 4.45
N VAL A 302 -12.61 1.91 5.24
CA VAL A 302 -13.06 2.22 6.61
C VAL A 302 -13.51 3.69 6.65
N ASP A 303 -14.81 3.93 6.81
CA ASP A 303 -15.42 5.27 6.82
C ASP A 303 -16.70 5.30 7.67
N TYR A 304 -17.04 6.48 8.23
CA TYR A 304 -18.20 6.66 9.11
C TYR A 304 -19.56 6.35 8.46
N THR A 305 -19.66 6.39 7.13
CA THR A 305 -20.92 6.05 6.42
C THR A 305 -21.31 4.58 6.58
N GLY A 306 -20.34 3.73 6.92
CA GLY A 306 -20.56 2.41 7.49
C GLY A 306 -20.21 2.40 8.97
N ILE A 307 -21.19 2.61 9.86
CA ILE A 307 -21.10 2.21 11.28
C ILE A 307 -22.50 1.74 11.73
N TYR A 308 -22.77 0.44 11.69
CA TYR A 308 -24.02 -0.18 12.16
C TYR A 308 -23.72 -1.21 13.26
N LYS A 309 -23.94 -0.78 14.51
CA LYS A 309 -23.37 -1.38 15.71
C LYS A 309 -23.72 -2.86 15.98
N VAL A 310 -22.75 -3.77 15.88
CA VAL A 310 -22.89 -5.21 16.21
C VAL A 310 -21.79 -5.69 17.18
N SER A 311 -22.16 -5.70 18.47
CA SER A 311 -21.34 -6.19 19.62
C SER A 311 -20.33 -5.17 20.19
N PRO A 312 -19.91 -5.26 21.48
CA PRO A 312 -19.19 -4.17 22.15
C PRO A 312 -17.72 -3.94 21.74
N ASN A 313 -17.08 -4.92 21.09
CA ASN A 313 -15.63 -4.97 20.87
C ASN A 313 -15.23 -5.11 19.38
N VAL A 314 -16.18 -4.97 18.46
CA VAL A 314 -15.94 -4.90 17.01
C VAL A 314 -16.17 -3.45 16.58
N LEU A 315 -15.36 -2.95 15.63
CA LEU A 315 -15.64 -1.68 14.98
C LEU A 315 -16.32 -1.98 13.65
N ASP A 316 -17.63 -1.73 13.59
CA ASP A 316 -18.52 -2.24 12.54
C ASP A 316 -18.35 -1.54 11.17
N VAL A 317 -18.77 -2.27 10.14
CA VAL A 317 -18.70 -1.99 8.69
C VAL A 317 -17.32 -1.68 8.12
N VAL A 318 -16.73 -2.71 7.52
CA VAL A 318 -15.65 -2.57 6.53
C VAL A 318 -16.09 -3.12 5.19
N VAL A 319 -15.74 -2.40 4.12
CA VAL A 319 -16.18 -2.70 2.75
C VAL A 319 -14.97 -2.94 1.84
N THR A 320 -14.94 -4.10 1.18
CA THR A 320 -13.96 -4.38 0.11
C THR A 320 -14.55 -3.93 -1.22
N ALA A 321 -13.89 -2.99 -1.91
CA ALA A 321 -14.36 -2.42 -3.17
C ALA A 321 -13.21 -1.83 -4.00
N ASP A 322 -13.50 -1.49 -5.26
CA ASP A 322 -12.68 -0.56 -6.04
C ASP A 322 -13.19 0.88 -5.82
N ILE A 323 -12.29 1.87 -5.89
CA ILE A 323 -12.61 3.31 -5.88
C ILE A 323 -12.21 3.90 -7.24
N GLY A 324 -13.16 4.51 -7.94
CA GLY A 324 -12.91 5.24 -9.18
C GLY A 324 -12.79 6.74 -8.94
N ILE A 325 -11.72 7.35 -9.44
CA ILE A 325 -11.45 8.80 -9.35
C ILE A 325 -11.50 9.41 -10.77
N LYS A 326 -12.14 10.58 -10.88
CA LYS A 326 -12.24 11.36 -12.11
C LYS A 326 -12.28 12.87 -11.85
N ASN A 327 -11.53 13.66 -12.61
CA ASN A 327 -11.32 15.10 -12.43
C ASN A 327 -10.91 15.48 -10.98
N GLY A 328 -10.19 14.60 -10.29
CA GLY A 328 -9.82 14.76 -8.87
C GLY A 328 -10.92 14.43 -7.84
N PHE A 329 -12.11 14.01 -8.27
CA PHE A 329 -13.22 13.63 -7.39
C PHE A 329 -13.46 12.11 -7.39
N ILE A 330 -14.02 11.57 -6.30
CA ILE A 330 -14.49 10.18 -6.25
C ILE A 330 -15.76 10.07 -7.10
N GLN A 331 -15.66 9.34 -8.21
CA GLN A 331 -16.70 9.16 -9.23
C GLN A 331 -17.63 7.97 -8.91
N GLY A 332 -17.10 6.96 -8.21
CA GLY A 332 -17.84 5.77 -7.80
C GLY A 332 -17.04 4.88 -6.84
N ILE A 333 -17.76 4.12 -6.02
CA ILE A 333 -17.22 3.07 -5.13
C ILE A 333 -18.06 1.82 -5.40
N GLY A 334 -17.42 0.70 -5.72
CA GLY A 334 -18.12 -0.50 -6.20
C GLY A 334 -17.17 -1.46 -6.92
N LYS A 335 -17.56 -1.94 -8.10
CA LYS A 335 -16.72 -2.81 -8.94
C LYS A 335 -16.29 -2.07 -10.21
N GLY A 336 -14.99 -1.95 -10.41
CA GLY A 336 -14.40 -1.43 -11.64
C GLY A 336 -14.13 -2.48 -12.70
N GLY A 337 -13.51 -2.04 -13.80
CA GLY A 337 -12.97 -2.90 -14.86
C GLY A 337 -13.62 -2.66 -16.22
N ASN A 338 -13.88 -3.75 -16.94
CA ASN A 338 -14.40 -3.73 -18.32
C ASN A 338 -15.78 -4.41 -18.41
N PRO A 339 -16.87 -3.67 -18.70
CA PRO A 339 -18.22 -4.22 -18.78
C PRO A 339 -18.43 -5.16 -19.98
N ASP A 340 -17.48 -5.25 -20.91
CA ASP A 340 -17.59 -6.12 -22.08
C ASP A 340 -17.23 -7.58 -21.79
N VAL A 341 -16.44 -7.85 -20.74
CA VAL A 341 -15.97 -9.20 -20.36
C VAL A 341 -16.18 -9.59 -18.89
N MET A 342 -16.39 -8.61 -18.00
CA MET A 342 -16.65 -8.82 -16.57
C MET A 342 -18.12 -8.56 -16.23
N ASP A 343 -18.67 -9.35 -15.30
CA ASP A 343 -20.00 -9.08 -14.73
C ASP A 343 -19.92 -8.01 -13.61
N GLY A 344 -21.02 -7.26 -13.42
CA GLY A 344 -21.19 -6.37 -12.25
C GLY A 344 -20.44 -5.03 -12.27
N VAL A 345 -19.74 -4.67 -13.35
CA VAL A 345 -19.02 -3.38 -13.48
C VAL A 345 -20.01 -2.21 -13.51
N ASP A 346 -19.78 -1.17 -12.69
CA ASP A 346 -20.60 0.05 -12.75
C ASP A 346 -20.30 0.85 -14.04
N PRO A 347 -21.31 1.34 -14.78
CA PRO A 347 -21.10 2.15 -15.99
C PRO A 347 -20.24 3.41 -15.83
N LYS A 348 -19.99 3.88 -14.60
CA LYS A 348 -19.10 5.01 -14.26
C LYS A 348 -17.70 4.58 -13.79
N MET A 349 -17.44 3.29 -13.63
CA MET A 349 -16.16 2.74 -13.14
C MET A 349 -15.40 1.95 -14.22
N ILE A 350 -15.56 2.36 -15.47
CA ILE A 350 -14.88 1.75 -16.61
C ILE A 350 -13.40 2.13 -16.58
N THR A 351 -12.51 1.15 -16.57
CA THR A 351 -11.06 1.37 -16.70
C THR A 351 -10.68 1.29 -18.17
N GLY A 352 -10.25 2.39 -18.78
CA GLY A 352 -9.89 2.50 -20.19
C GLY A 352 -8.38 2.67 -20.41
N VAL A 353 -8.00 3.19 -21.58
CA VAL A 353 -6.58 3.41 -21.95
C VAL A 353 -5.93 4.60 -21.24
N THR A 354 -6.71 5.53 -20.69
CA THR A 354 -6.22 6.68 -19.92
C THR A 354 -6.25 6.48 -18.40
N THR A 355 -6.70 5.30 -17.92
CA THR A 355 -6.84 5.01 -16.49
C THR A 355 -5.52 4.50 -15.87
N GLU A 356 -4.98 5.25 -14.91
CA GLU A 356 -3.89 4.80 -14.02
C GLU A 356 -4.42 3.86 -12.92
N VAL A 357 -3.55 3.02 -12.34
CA VAL A 357 -3.94 2.05 -11.29
C VAL A 357 -3.11 2.17 -10.03
N LEU A 358 -3.78 2.33 -8.89
CA LEU A 358 -3.21 2.18 -7.56
C LEU A 358 -3.60 0.82 -6.96
N ALA A 359 -2.61 0.01 -6.62
CA ALA A 359 -2.79 -1.29 -5.98
C ALA A 359 -3.25 -1.12 -4.53
N GLY A 360 -4.54 -1.38 -4.25
CA GLY A 360 -5.15 -1.30 -2.93
C GLY A 360 -5.22 -2.64 -2.18
N GLU A 361 -4.84 -3.75 -2.81
CA GLU A 361 -4.91 -5.08 -2.21
C GLU A 361 -4.12 -5.18 -0.89
N GLY A 362 -4.81 -5.55 0.20
CA GLY A 362 -4.22 -5.60 1.54
C GLY A 362 -3.85 -4.22 2.11
N LEU A 363 -4.50 -3.14 1.65
CA LEU A 363 -4.38 -1.78 2.21
C LEU A 363 -5.73 -1.30 2.73
N ILE A 364 -5.75 -0.76 3.95
CA ILE A 364 -6.85 0.05 4.47
C ILE A 364 -6.82 1.43 3.82
N ILE A 365 -7.99 1.88 3.35
CA ILE A 365 -8.25 3.25 2.92
C ILE A 365 -9.21 3.91 3.89
N THR A 366 -8.85 5.12 4.29
CA THR A 366 -9.68 6.05 5.07
C THR A 366 -9.83 7.36 4.30
N ALA A 367 -10.84 8.15 4.63
CA ALA A 367 -10.86 9.57 4.24
C ALA A 367 -9.66 10.30 4.86
N GLY A 368 -9.05 11.22 4.12
CA GLY A 368 -7.99 12.07 4.65
C GLY A 368 -8.48 12.89 5.84
N ALA A 369 -7.71 12.91 6.93
CA ALA A 369 -8.15 13.48 8.19
C ALA A 369 -8.29 15.00 8.13
N ILE A 370 -9.21 15.53 8.94
CA ILE A 370 -9.56 16.95 9.03
C ILE A 370 -9.24 17.43 10.45
N ASP A 371 -8.18 18.23 10.61
CA ASP A 371 -7.96 18.96 11.87
C ASP A 371 -8.71 20.30 11.81
N ALA A 372 -9.55 20.56 12.82
CA ALA A 372 -10.36 21.77 12.95
C ALA A 372 -9.90 22.72 14.07
N HIS A 373 -8.72 22.50 14.66
CA HIS A 373 -8.14 23.34 15.72
C HIS A 373 -6.69 23.77 15.42
N VAL A 374 -6.34 23.96 14.15
CA VAL A 374 -4.94 24.21 13.74
C VAL A 374 -4.45 25.60 14.19
N HIS A 375 -3.30 25.64 14.86
CA HIS A 375 -2.58 26.88 15.14
C HIS A 375 -1.43 27.05 14.12
N TYR A 376 -1.55 27.99 13.17
CA TYR A 376 -0.53 28.20 12.11
C TYR A 376 0.72 28.95 12.65
N ILE A 377 1.45 28.32 13.57
CA ILE A 377 2.62 28.85 14.28
C ILE A 377 3.86 28.88 13.38
N CYS A 378 4.07 27.86 12.55
CA CYS A 378 5.21 27.75 11.64
C CYS A 378 4.86 26.81 10.47
N PRO A 379 5.48 26.95 9.27
CA PRO A 379 5.12 26.16 8.09
C PRO A 379 5.50 24.68 8.21
N GLN A 380 6.39 24.30 9.12
CA GLN A 380 6.80 22.90 9.36
C GLN A 380 5.67 21.98 9.85
N ILE A 381 4.48 22.52 10.20
CA ILE A 381 3.28 21.70 10.43
C ILE A 381 2.67 21.19 9.10
N CYS A 382 2.98 21.85 7.98
CA CYS A 382 2.48 21.58 6.62
C CYS A 382 3.58 21.09 5.64
N ASP A 383 4.84 21.50 5.83
CA ASP A 383 5.94 21.20 4.91
C ASP A 383 6.30 19.69 4.89
N GLU A 384 6.23 19.06 3.71
CA GLU A 384 7.32 18.28 3.04
C GLU A 384 6.82 17.48 1.80
N VAL A 385 5.77 17.92 1.09
CA VAL A 385 5.17 17.14 -0.03
C VAL A 385 5.98 17.19 -1.33
N ARG A 386 7.30 17.37 -1.27
CA ARG A 386 8.13 17.76 -2.44
C ARG A 386 8.82 16.60 -3.16
N THR A 387 8.74 15.35 -2.67
CA THR A 387 9.54 14.24 -3.25
C THR A 387 8.84 12.90 -3.46
N LYS A 388 7.67 12.60 -2.86
CA LYS A 388 6.97 11.31 -3.02
C LYS A 388 5.43 11.46 -3.09
N PRO A 389 4.72 10.59 -3.84
CA PRO A 389 3.26 10.65 -3.98
C PRO A 389 2.52 10.19 -2.71
N PHE A 390 1.25 10.57 -2.63
CA PHE A 390 0.32 10.33 -1.52
C PHE A 390 0.24 8.88 -1.04
N SER A 391 0.15 8.71 0.28
CA SER A 391 -0.35 7.47 0.89
C SER A 391 -0.90 7.70 2.31
N SER A 392 -2.23 7.91 2.43
CA SER A 392 -2.98 7.69 3.67
C SER A 392 -3.42 6.21 3.80
N LEU A 393 -2.53 5.30 3.40
CA LEU A 393 -2.77 3.87 3.20
C LEU A 393 -2.12 3.06 4.32
N VAL A 394 -2.93 2.46 5.19
CA VAL A 394 -2.42 1.61 6.28
C VAL A 394 -2.39 0.16 5.77
N ARG A 395 -1.19 -0.39 5.55
CA ARG A 395 -1.02 -1.75 4.99
C ARG A 395 -1.34 -2.83 6.03
N THR A 396 -2.15 -3.81 5.62
CA THR A 396 -2.60 -4.96 6.42
C THR A 396 -2.38 -6.25 5.63
N GLY A 397 -1.26 -6.93 5.87
CA GLY A 397 -0.91 -8.19 5.24
C GLY A 397 0.57 -8.55 5.43
N SER A 398 0.86 -9.79 5.78
CA SER A 398 2.17 -10.27 6.22
C SER A 398 3.14 -10.65 5.09
N ASN A 399 3.00 -10.07 3.89
CA ASN A 399 3.71 -10.52 2.68
C ASN A 399 4.43 -9.42 1.87
N LEU A 400 4.35 -8.14 2.24
CA LEU A 400 5.31 -7.10 1.83
C LEU A 400 5.48 -6.08 2.96
N GLY A 401 6.73 -5.69 3.25
CA GLY A 401 7.07 -4.91 4.44
C GLY A 401 6.40 -3.52 4.53
N PRO A 402 6.30 -2.94 5.74
CA PRO A 402 5.79 -1.60 5.93
C PRO A 402 6.76 -0.57 5.37
N LEU A 403 6.29 0.26 4.43
CA LEU A 403 7.07 1.34 3.82
C LEU A 403 7.23 2.52 4.80
N THR A 404 7.97 2.30 5.89
CA THR A 404 8.09 3.22 7.02
C THR A 404 8.99 4.41 6.65
N VAL A 405 8.41 5.40 5.97
CA VAL A 405 9.07 6.68 5.69
C VAL A 405 9.07 7.53 6.96
N VAL A 406 10.20 7.53 7.66
CA VAL A 406 10.42 8.44 8.80
C VAL A 406 11.00 9.76 8.28
N SER A 407 10.16 10.79 8.20
CA SER A 407 10.59 12.20 8.23
C SER A 407 9.67 13.02 9.14
N ASP A 408 10.21 14.03 9.81
CA ASP A 408 9.60 14.74 10.95
C ASP A 408 8.51 15.75 10.55
N ASN A 409 7.47 15.25 9.89
CA ASN A 409 6.31 16.02 9.44
C ASN A 409 5.08 15.64 10.28
N GLN A 410 4.16 16.57 10.55
CA GLN A 410 3.05 16.32 11.49
C GLN A 410 1.66 16.14 10.84
N ALA A 411 1.31 16.89 9.78
CA ALA A 411 -0.01 16.80 9.17
C ALA A 411 -0.14 15.71 8.08
N ILE A 412 0.40 15.96 6.88
CA ILE A 412 0.12 15.09 5.72
C ILE A 412 0.74 13.69 5.82
N SER A 413 1.87 13.57 6.51
CA SER A 413 2.53 12.32 6.90
C SER A 413 1.70 11.45 7.86
N SER A 414 0.84 12.07 8.69
CA SER A 414 -0.10 11.36 9.56
C SER A 414 -1.49 11.15 8.91
N GLY A 415 -1.64 11.52 7.63
CA GLY A 415 -2.87 11.38 6.86
C GLY A 415 -3.83 12.57 6.93
N ILE A 416 -3.45 13.70 7.54
CA ILE A 416 -4.27 14.91 7.58
C ILE A 416 -4.18 15.64 6.22
N THR A 417 -5.31 15.75 5.52
CA THR A 417 -5.41 16.43 4.21
C THR A 417 -6.07 17.79 4.29
N THR A 418 -6.73 18.10 5.41
CA THR A 418 -7.47 19.36 5.62
C THR A 418 -7.11 19.98 6.96
N LEU A 419 -6.72 21.25 6.92
CA LEU A 419 -6.31 22.05 8.07
C LEU A 419 -7.24 23.26 8.18
N ILE A 420 -8.08 23.29 9.22
CA ILE A 420 -8.94 24.43 9.58
C ILE A 420 -8.48 24.99 10.92
N GLY A 421 -8.26 26.31 10.97
CA GLY A 421 -7.60 26.92 12.11
C GLY A 421 -7.30 28.40 11.91
N GLY A 422 -6.28 28.93 12.59
CA GLY A 422 -5.93 30.35 12.48
C GLY A 422 -4.55 30.67 13.03
N GLY A 423 -3.93 31.71 12.49
CA GLY A 423 -2.57 32.11 12.86
C GLY A 423 -1.90 32.99 11.81
N THR A 424 -0.75 33.55 12.18
CA THR A 424 0.07 34.42 11.31
C THR A 424 1.57 34.16 11.54
N GLY A 425 1.98 32.90 11.68
CA GLY A 425 3.33 32.55 12.14
C GLY A 425 3.49 32.68 13.67
N PRO A 426 4.73 32.71 14.20
CA PRO A 426 5.05 32.35 15.59
C PRO A 426 4.74 33.43 16.65
N ASN A 427 3.78 34.30 16.37
CA ASN A 427 3.31 35.39 17.22
C ASN A 427 2.58 34.85 18.47
N THR A 428 2.63 35.60 19.58
CA THR A 428 1.96 35.25 20.84
C THR A 428 0.45 35.04 20.66
N GLY A 429 -0.20 35.83 19.80
CA GLY A 429 -1.61 35.65 19.46
C GLY A 429 -1.92 34.30 18.81
N THR A 430 -1.10 33.89 17.82
CA THR A 430 -1.22 32.57 17.18
C THR A 430 -1.00 31.43 18.19
N LYS A 431 0.01 31.56 19.05
CA LYS A 431 0.37 30.53 20.04
C LYS A 431 -0.72 30.32 21.11
N ALA A 432 -1.55 31.32 21.37
CA ALA A 432 -2.66 31.24 22.31
C ALA A 432 -4.02 30.96 21.65
N THR A 433 -4.24 31.38 20.39
CA THR A 433 -5.56 31.36 19.75
C THR A 433 -5.46 31.01 18.26
N THR A 434 -6.40 30.20 17.76
CA THR A 434 -6.57 29.96 16.31
C THR A 434 -7.24 31.18 15.67
N CYS A 435 -6.52 32.29 15.58
CA CYS A 435 -7.01 33.54 14.99
C CYS A 435 -6.02 34.04 13.92
N THR A 436 -6.54 34.32 12.73
CA THR A 436 -5.87 35.12 11.70
C THR A 436 -6.49 36.54 11.70
N PRO A 437 -6.01 37.48 12.55
CA PRO A 437 -6.68 38.74 12.78
C PRO A 437 -6.51 39.73 11.62
N GLY A 438 -7.61 40.13 11.01
CA GLY A 438 -7.65 41.20 10.01
C GLY A 438 -7.43 40.74 8.56
N ASP A 439 -7.91 41.57 7.64
CA ASP A 439 -7.97 41.33 6.20
C ASP A 439 -6.60 41.05 5.56
N ARG A 440 -5.60 41.88 5.87
CA ARG A 440 -4.24 41.72 5.33
C ARG A 440 -3.62 40.38 5.73
N HIS A 441 -3.87 39.93 6.96
CA HIS A 441 -3.31 38.68 7.47
C HIS A 441 -3.99 37.47 6.84
N ILE A 442 -5.32 37.50 6.66
CA ILE A 442 -6.05 36.43 5.95
C ILE A 442 -5.55 36.32 4.51
N ARG A 443 -5.42 37.45 3.79
CA ARG A 443 -4.87 37.47 2.43
C ARG A 443 -3.44 36.93 2.37
N MET A 444 -2.56 37.34 3.28
CA MET A 444 -1.18 36.85 3.32
C MET A 444 -1.09 35.35 3.63
N MET A 445 -1.97 34.81 4.49
CA MET A 445 -1.98 33.38 4.80
C MET A 445 -2.49 32.55 3.62
N LEU A 446 -3.55 32.98 2.94
CA LEU A 446 -4.02 32.36 1.69
C LEU A 446 -2.89 32.30 0.64
N GLN A 447 -2.22 33.42 0.39
CA GLN A 447 -1.09 33.49 -0.55
C GLN A 447 0.14 32.68 -0.12
N ALA A 448 0.30 32.39 1.17
CA ALA A 448 1.40 31.58 1.70
C ALA A 448 1.10 30.07 1.71
N THR A 449 -0.12 29.65 1.37
CA THR A 449 -0.54 28.25 1.33
C THR A 449 -1.01 27.77 -0.05
N ASP A 450 -1.06 28.66 -1.04
CA ASP A 450 -1.55 28.41 -2.42
C ASP A 450 -0.77 27.27 -3.13
N ASP A 451 0.55 27.18 -2.88
CA ASP A 451 1.44 26.14 -3.43
C ASP A 451 1.46 24.82 -2.62
N ILE A 452 0.73 24.73 -1.50
CA ILE A 452 0.76 23.57 -0.59
C ILE A 452 -0.43 22.65 -0.90
N PRO A 453 -0.23 21.34 -1.19
CA PRO A 453 -1.30 20.41 -1.57
C PRO A 453 -2.10 19.89 -0.35
N LEU A 454 -2.73 20.82 0.37
CA LEU A 454 -3.61 20.60 1.51
C LEU A 454 -4.80 21.56 1.44
N ASN A 455 -5.96 21.16 1.96
CA ASN A 455 -7.12 22.06 2.05
C ASN A 455 -6.96 22.99 3.26
N PHE A 456 -7.02 24.31 3.06
CA PHE A 456 -6.86 25.30 4.15
C PHE A 456 -8.15 26.06 4.46
N GLY A 457 -8.42 26.27 5.76
CA GLY A 457 -9.55 27.06 6.24
C GLY A 457 -9.17 28.02 7.36
N PHE A 458 -9.04 29.31 7.04
CA PHE A 458 -8.63 30.33 8.01
C PHE A 458 -9.81 30.90 8.80
N THR A 459 -9.64 31.02 10.12
CA THR A 459 -10.62 31.59 11.05
C THR A 459 -10.16 32.94 11.60
N GLY A 460 -11.03 33.94 11.50
CA GLY A 460 -10.78 35.29 12.01
C GLY A 460 -10.97 35.39 13.53
N LYS A 461 -10.59 36.53 14.11
CA LYS A 461 -10.83 36.80 15.54
C LYS A 461 -12.28 37.21 15.78
N GLY A 462 -12.99 36.41 16.57
CA GLY A 462 -14.41 36.60 16.93
C GLY A 462 -14.66 37.53 18.12
N ASN A 463 -13.64 37.85 18.92
CA ASN A 463 -13.78 38.72 20.10
C ASN A 463 -13.99 40.20 19.73
N ALA A 464 -15.23 40.58 19.37
CA ALA A 464 -15.64 41.96 19.18
C ALA A 464 -17.12 42.15 19.53
N SER A 465 -17.44 43.26 20.21
CA SER A 465 -18.83 43.67 20.48
C SER A 465 -19.50 44.38 19.29
N ASP A 466 -18.71 44.82 18.30
CA ASP A 466 -19.18 45.48 17.07
C ASP A 466 -19.03 44.52 15.87
N PRO A 467 -20.11 44.26 15.09
CA PRO A 467 -20.06 43.36 13.95
C PRO A 467 -19.27 43.89 12.74
N ALA A 468 -18.86 45.17 12.69
CA ALA A 468 -18.12 45.75 11.57
C ALA A 468 -16.76 45.07 11.35
N GLY A 469 -15.98 44.88 12.43
CA GLY A 469 -14.68 44.20 12.37
C GLY A 469 -14.79 42.70 12.05
N LEU A 470 -15.89 42.07 12.46
CA LEU A 470 -16.19 40.66 12.15
C LEU A 470 -16.52 40.50 10.65
N LYS A 471 -17.39 41.36 10.12
CA LYS A 471 -17.78 41.37 8.69
C LYS A 471 -16.60 41.63 7.74
N SER A 472 -15.62 42.43 8.18
CA SER A 472 -14.40 42.67 7.39
C SER A 472 -13.57 41.39 7.21
N GLN A 473 -13.32 40.65 8.29
CA GLN A 473 -12.53 39.41 8.26
C GLN A 473 -13.20 38.33 7.39
N ILE A 474 -14.53 38.15 7.51
CA ILE A 474 -15.28 37.19 6.67
C ILE A 474 -15.14 37.55 5.18
N ARG A 475 -15.31 38.84 4.82
CA ARG A 475 -15.15 39.30 3.42
C ARG A 475 -13.72 39.16 2.87
N ALA A 476 -12.72 39.10 3.73
CA ALA A 476 -11.33 38.87 3.34
C ALA A 476 -10.98 37.40 3.11
N GLY A 477 -11.90 36.46 3.39
CA GLY A 477 -11.71 35.02 3.18
C GLY A 477 -11.71 34.17 4.46
N ALA A 478 -12.06 34.71 5.63
CA ALA A 478 -12.22 33.87 6.82
C ALA A 478 -13.49 33.02 6.75
N ILE A 479 -13.33 31.69 6.80
CA ILE A 479 -14.45 30.71 6.75
C ILE A 479 -15.20 30.58 8.09
N GLY A 480 -14.65 31.14 9.17
CA GLY A 480 -15.21 31.11 10.50
C GLY A 480 -14.57 32.13 11.44
N LEU A 481 -15.02 32.17 12.70
CA LEU A 481 -14.53 33.09 13.72
C LEU A 481 -14.26 32.34 15.03
N LYS A 482 -13.06 32.49 15.59
CA LYS A 482 -12.68 31.91 16.89
C LYS A 482 -12.95 32.92 18.01
N VAL A 483 -13.71 32.52 19.01
CA VAL A 483 -13.85 33.21 20.31
C VAL A 483 -12.90 32.53 21.30
N SER A 484 -12.13 33.29 22.08
CA SER A 484 -11.13 32.78 23.05
C SER A 484 -10.77 33.81 24.12
#